data_AF-A0A1H7V0I3-F1
#
_entry.id   AF-A0A1H7V0I3-F1
#
_cell.length_a   1.000
_cell.length_b   1.000
_cell.length_c   1.000
_cell.angle_alpha   90.00
_cell.angle_beta   90.00
_cell.angle_gamma   90.00
#
_symmetry.space_group_name_H-M   'P 1'
#
loop_
_entity.id
_entity.type
_entity.pdbx_description
1 polymer ?
#
loop_
_entity_poly.entity_id
_entity_poly.type
_entity_poly.pdbx_seq_one_letter_code
_entity_poly.pdbx_strand_id
1 'polypeptide(L)'
;MSKLRNEYKRHSAKVTRGPRWKALRMQALDRDGWACVQCGTRHWLECDHVLPVKTHPELSYTLSNLQMLCGACHARKTRIEVGHTPLTPKRQQWRDLLREMQRNPHEHKENNHADF
;
A
#
# COMPACT_ATOMS: atom_id res chain seq x y z
N MET A 1 10.93 -26.76 -20.08
CA MET A 1 11.19 -25.48 -19.37
C MET A 1 11.76 -25.76 -17.98
N SER A 2 12.79 -25.03 -17.54
CA SER A 2 13.42 -25.21 -16.21
C SER A 2 12.43 -24.92 -15.06
N LYS A 3 12.36 -25.81 -14.05
CA LYS A 3 11.49 -25.70 -12.85
C LYS A 3 11.66 -24.36 -12.13
N LEU A 4 12.88 -23.83 -12.05
CA LEU A 4 13.20 -22.54 -11.42
C LEU A 4 12.45 -21.36 -12.05
N ARG A 5 12.16 -21.44 -13.37
CA ARG A 5 11.50 -20.35 -14.09
C ARG A 5 9.99 -20.26 -13.79
N ASN A 6 9.38 -21.35 -13.31
CA ASN A 6 7.97 -21.38 -12.93
C ASN A 6 7.74 -20.86 -11.51
N GLU A 7 8.71 -21.08 -10.61
CA GLU A 7 8.60 -20.68 -9.20
C GLU A 7 8.62 -19.15 -9.03
N TYR A 8 9.47 -18.45 -9.79
CA TYR A 8 9.59 -16.99 -9.75
C TYR A 8 8.75 -16.27 -10.83
N LYS A 9 7.67 -16.89 -11.29
CA LYS A 9 6.84 -16.32 -12.36
C LYS A 9 6.09 -15.08 -11.87
N ARG A 10 6.32 -13.94 -12.51
CA ARG A 10 5.59 -12.69 -12.22
C ARG A 10 4.18 -12.75 -12.82
N HIS A 11 3.22 -13.26 -12.05
CA HIS A 11 1.82 -13.45 -12.49
C HIS A 11 1.15 -12.15 -12.97
N SER A 12 1.46 -11.02 -12.33
CA SER A 12 0.91 -9.70 -12.70
C SER A 12 1.53 -9.09 -13.96
N ALA A 13 2.65 -9.62 -14.48
CA ALA A 13 3.36 -9.00 -15.60
C ALA A 13 2.52 -8.86 -16.87
N LYS A 14 1.57 -9.77 -17.11
CA LYS A 14 0.63 -9.66 -18.25
C LYS A 14 -0.40 -8.55 -18.01
N VAL A 15 -0.87 -8.43 -16.77
CA VAL A 15 -1.89 -7.46 -16.36
C VAL A 15 -1.34 -6.04 -16.49
N THR A 16 -0.12 -5.81 -16.03
CA THR A 16 0.44 -4.47 -15.83
C THR A 16 1.05 -3.82 -17.08
N ARG A 17 1.12 -4.52 -18.22
CA ARG A 17 1.76 -4.02 -19.45
C ARG A 17 0.85 -3.19 -20.35
N GLY A 18 -0.46 -3.40 -20.28
CA GLY A 18 -1.42 -2.84 -21.26
C GLY A 18 -1.93 -1.43 -20.94
N PRO A 19 -2.55 -0.74 -21.92
CA PRO A 19 -3.16 0.58 -21.72
C PRO A 19 -4.29 0.57 -20.67
N ARG A 20 -5.04 -0.55 -20.57
CA ARG A 20 -6.03 -0.77 -19.51
C ARG A 20 -5.45 -0.59 -18.11
N TRP A 21 -4.24 -1.10 -17.88
CA TRP A 21 -3.55 -0.94 -16.60
C TRP A 21 -3.13 0.51 -16.36
N LYS A 22 -2.64 1.21 -17.39
CA LYS A 22 -2.27 2.64 -17.26
C LYS A 22 -3.48 3.47 -16.82
N ALA A 23 -4.65 3.23 -17.43
CA ALA A 23 -5.89 3.93 -17.06
C ALA A 23 -6.31 3.62 -15.60
N LEU A 24 -6.34 2.34 -15.21
CA LEU A 24 -6.66 1.94 -13.83
C LEU A 24 -5.67 2.48 -12.81
N ARG A 25 -4.38 2.52 -13.17
CA ARG A 25 -3.35 3.10 -12.34
C ARG A 25 -3.60 4.59 -12.07
N MET A 26 -4.04 5.35 -13.07
CA MET A 26 -4.40 6.75 -12.90
C MET A 26 -5.62 6.91 -11.98
N GLN A 27 -6.66 6.09 -12.19
CA GLN A 27 -7.83 6.09 -11.30
C GLN A 27 -7.46 5.77 -9.84
N ALA A 28 -6.52 4.84 -9.62
CA ALA A 28 -6.04 4.51 -8.29
C ALA A 28 -5.24 5.67 -7.66
N LEU A 29 -4.41 6.37 -8.44
CA LEU A 29 -3.70 7.57 -7.99
C LEU A 29 -4.65 8.68 -7.54
N ASP A 30 -5.65 8.99 -8.37
CA ASP A 30 -6.61 10.04 -8.08
C ASP A 30 -7.44 9.70 -6.84
N ARG A 31 -7.94 8.46 -6.75
CA ARG A 31 -8.69 7.98 -5.58
C ARG A 31 -7.86 8.05 -4.30
N ASP A 32 -6.58 7.67 -4.36
CA ASP A 32 -5.71 7.62 -3.19
C ASP A 32 -5.03 8.97 -2.89
N GLY A 33 -5.48 10.06 -3.52
CA GLY A 33 -4.99 11.42 -3.26
C GLY A 33 -3.52 11.61 -3.60
N TRP A 34 -3.02 10.86 -4.59
CA TRP A 34 -1.61 10.86 -4.99
C TRP A 34 -0.65 10.59 -3.83
N ALA A 35 -1.08 9.75 -2.88
CA ALA A 35 -0.34 9.42 -1.67
C ALA A 35 -0.37 7.91 -1.38
N CYS A 36 0.62 7.45 -0.62
CA CYS A 36 0.65 6.09 -0.10
C CYS A 36 -0.47 5.90 0.92
N VAL A 37 -1.39 4.96 0.70
CA VAL A 37 -2.52 4.74 1.63
C VAL A 37 -2.08 4.25 3.02
N GLN A 38 -0.84 3.75 3.14
CA GLN A 38 -0.30 3.20 4.39
C GLN A 38 0.51 4.21 5.22
N CYS A 39 1.03 5.28 4.63
CA CYS A 39 1.84 6.25 5.37
C CYS A 39 1.66 7.72 4.95
N GLY A 40 0.96 8.01 3.85
CA GLY A 40 0.70 9.37 3.39
C GLY A 40 1.82 10.00 2.55
N THR A 41 2.98 9.36 2.40
CA THR A 41 4.04 9.92 1.53
C THR A 41 3.57 10.00 0.08
N ARG A 42 4.00 11.04 -0.63
CA ARG A 42 3.72 11.26 -2.05
C ARG A 42 4.87 10.83 -2.96
N HIS A 43 5.94 10.29 -2.38
CA HIS A 43 7.16 9.93 -3.10
C HIS A 43 7.20 8.44 -3.46
N TRP A 44 7.72 8.15 -4.67
CA TRP A 44 8.00 6.80 -5.19
C TRP A 44 6.81 5.84 -5.02
N LEU A 45 5.67 6.22 -5.61
CA LEU A 45 4.43 5.46 -5.52
C LEU A 45 4.33 4.37 -6.59
N GLU A 46 3.98 3.18 -6.13
CA GLU A 46 3.71 1.99 -6.91
C GLU A 46 2.24 1.58 -6.75
N CYS A 47 1.62 1.13 -7.83
CA CYS A 47 0.27 0.59 -7.80
C CYS A 47 0.36 -0.91 -7.53
N ASP A 48 -0.10 -1.32 -6.35
CA ASP A 48 -0.03 -2.68 -5.84
C ASP A 48 -1.42 -3.33 -5.81
N HIS A 49 -1.46 -4.65 -6.02
CA HIS A 49 -2.67 -5.44 -5.86
C HIS A 49 -2.84 -5.83 -4.39
N VAL A 50 -3.94 -5.42 -3.74
CA VAL A 50 -4.26 -5.80 -2.35
C VAL A 50 -4.28 -7.32 -2.20
N LEU A 51 -5.02 -8.01 -3.08
CA LEU A 51 -5.01 -9.46 -3.24
C LEU A 51 -4.17 -9.85 -4.47
N PRO A 52 -3.14 -10.70 -4.33
CA PRO A 52 -2.23 -11.03 -5.42
C PRO A 52 -2.92 -11.68 -6.63
N VAL A 53 -2.49 -11.28 -7.83
CA VAL A 53 -2.94 -11.87 -9.12
C VAL A 53 -2.73 -13.38 -9.19
N LYS A 54 -1.75 -13.92 -8.44
CA LYS A 54 -1.49 -15.37 -8.39
C LYS A 54 -2.69 -16.16 -7.84
N THR A 55 -3.36 -15.62 -6.83
CA THR A 55 -4.47 -16.28 -6.12
C THR A 55 -5.84 -15.75 -6.55
N HIS A 56 -5.91 -14.48 -6.98
CA HIS A 56 -7.16 -13.81 -7.35
C HIS A 56 -7.03 -13.16 -8.75
N PRO A 57 -6.86 -13.96 -9.81
CA PRO A 57 -6.72 -13.43 -11.17
C PRO A 57 -7.96 -12.63 -11.63
N GLU A 58 -9.16 -12.97 -11.16
CA GLU A 58 -10.42 -12.28 -11.45
C GLU A 58 -10.44 -10.83 -10.93
N LEU A 59 -9.67 -10.52 -9.88
CA LEU A 59 -9.58 -9.18 -9.30
C LEU A 59 -8.45 -8.34 -9.89
N SER A 60 -7.76 -8.82 -10.93
CA SER A 60 -6.57 -8.16 -11.50
C SER A 60 -6.81 -6.73 -12.00
N TYR A 61 -8.04 -6.42 -12.40
CA TYR A 61 -8.44 -5.13 -12.96
C TYR A 61 -9.53 -4.42 -12.14
N THR A 62 -9.78 -4.90 -10.92
CA THR A 62 -10.78 -4.32 -10.03
C THR A 62 -10.14 -3.18 -9.27
N LEU A 63 -10.66 -1.95 -9.42
CA LEU A 63 -10.08 -0.75 -8.79
C LEU A 63 -9.98 -0.89 -7.27
N SER A 64 -10.98 -1.48 -6.59
CA SER A 64 -10.95 -1.71 -5.15
C SER A 64 -9.88 -2.71 -4.69
N ASN A 65 -9.35 -3.53 -5.61
CA ASN A 65 -8.22 -4.42 -5.35
C ASN A 65 -6.86 -3.75 -5.61
N LEU A 66 -6.85 -2.47 -6.00
CA LEU A 66 -5.61 -1.70 -6.21
C LEU A 66 -5.39 -0.75 -5.03
N GLN A 67 -4.14 -0.51 -4.68
CA GLN A 67 -3.74 0.48 -3.69
C GLN A 67 -2.43 1.16 -4.10
N MET A 68 -2.34 2.46 -3.85
CA MET A 68 -1.08 3.20 -4.02
C MET A 68 -0.21 3.05 -2.77
N LEU A 69 0.99 2.49 -2.96
CA LEU A 69 1.97 2.28 -1.89
C LEU A 69 3.30 2.92 -2.26
N CYS A 70 4.02 3.46 -1.26
CA CYS A 70 5.42 3.77 -1.44
C CYS A 70 6.27 2.49 -1.39
N GLY A 71 7.49 2.52 -1.95
CA GLY A 71 8.38 1.37 -1.98
C GLY A 71 8.61 0.69 -0.61
N ALA A 72 8.73 1.48 0.48
CA ALA A 72 8.91 0.91 1.82
C ALA A 72 7.67 0.16 2.33
N CYS A 73 6.47 0.69 2.06
CA CYS A 73 5.22 0.03 2.46
C CYS A 73 4.93 -1.18 1.59
N HIS A 74 5.21 -1.10 0.28
CA HIS A 74 5.09 -2.22 -0.64
C HIS A 74 6.04 -3.36 -0.26
N ALA A 75 7.32 -3.07 -0.01
CA ALA A 75 8.30 -4.07 0.44
C ALA A 75 7.86 -4.77 1.75
N ARG A 76 7.28 -4.03 2.71
CA ARG A 76 6.74 -4.60 3.94
C ARG A 76 5.58 -5.57 3.67
N LYS A 77 4.68 -5.23 2.75
CA LYS A 77 3.58 -6.13 2.33
C LYS A 77 4.16 -7.39 1.68
N THR A 78 5.04 -7.23 0.69
CA THR A 78 5.68 -8.36 0.00
C THR A 78 6.38 -9.29 0.98
N ARG A 79 7.08 -8.75 1.99
CA ARG A 79 7.76 -9.54 3.03
C ARG A 79 6.79 -10.50 3.74
N ILE A 80 5.58 -10.05 4.06
CA ILE A 80 4.56 -10.87 4.72
C ILE A 80 3.97 -11.87 3.73
N GLU A 81 3.70 -11.46 2.48
CA GLU A 81 3.14 -12.35 1.44
C GLU A 81 4.07 -13.51 1.07
N VAL A 82 5.39 -13.32 1.11
CA VAL A 82 6.36 -14.40 0.88
C VAL A 82 6.61 -15.28 2.11
N GLY A 83 5.87 -15.05 3.21
CA GLY A 83 5.86 -15.93 4.38
C GLY A 83 6.78 -15.51 5.53
N HIS A 84 7.36 -14.30 5.52
CA HIS A 84 8.05 -13.83 6.71
C HIS A 84 7.06 -13.46 7.82
N THR A 85 7.48 -13.71 9.06
CA THR A 85 6.68 -13.40 10.24
C THR A 85 6.34 -11.91 10.31
N PRO A 86 5.05 -11.55 10.49
CA PRO A 86 4.66 -10.17 10.73
C PRO A 86 5.20 -9.70 12.09
N LEU A 87 5.10 -8.39 12.35
CA LEU A 87 5.40 -7.89 13.69
C LEU A 87 4.39 -8.45 14.69
N THR A 88 4.83 -8.61 15.94
CA THR A 88 3.91 -8.94 17.04
C THR A 88 2.83 -7.87 17.17
N PRO A 89 1.60 -8.21 17.63
CA PRO A 89 0.50 -7.25 17.73
C PRO A 89 0.87 -5.97 18.48
N LYS A 90 1.58 -6.08 19.60
CA LYS A 90 2.06 -4.93 20.39
C LYS A 90 3.01 -4.02 19.59
N ARG A 91 3.93 -4.60 18.82
CA ARG A 91 4.86 -3.83 17.97
C ARG A 91 4.16 -3.20 16.77
N GLN A 92 3.16 -3.89 16.22
CA GLN A 92 2.31 -3.36 15.15
C GLN A 92 1.55 -2.13 15.64
N GLN A 93 0.83 -2.24 16.76
CA GLN A 93 0.09 -1.14 17.39
C GLN A 93 0.98 0.07 17.67
N TRP A 94 2.16 -0.14 18.26
CA TRP A 94 3.11 0.94 18.54
C TRP A 94 3.54 1.68 17.26
N ARG A 95 3.83 0.93 16.20
CA ARG A 95 4.22 1.52 14.91
C ARG A 95 3.07 2.29 14.27
N ASP A 96 1.84 1.78 14.37
CA ASP A 96 0.67 2.45 13.80
C ASP A 96 0.36 3.74 14.56
N LEU A 97 0.46 3.72 15.90
CA LEU A 97 0.38 4.92 16.73
C LEU A 97 1.41 5.98 16.32
N LEU A 98 2.70 5.61 16.21
CA LEU A 98 3.74 6.56 15.80
C LEU A 98 3.47 7.16 14.41
N ARG A 99 2.94 6.36 13.48
CA ARG A 99 2.57 6.84 12.14
C ARG A 99 1.40 7.82 12.19
N GLU A 100 0.41 7.54 13.02
CA GLU A 100 -0.74 8.42 13.22
C GLU A 100 -0.30 9.77 13.82
N MET A 101 0.54 9.74 14.85
CA MET A 101 1.13 10.94 15.45
C MET A 101 1.92 11.78 14.42
N GLN A 102 2.67 11.14 13.52
CA GLN A 102 3.42 11.85 12.46
C GLN A 102 2.51 12.50 11.41
N ARG A 103 1.34 11.91 11.13
CA ARG A 103 0.38 12.47 10.16
C ARG A 103 -0.42 13.63 10.73
N ASN A 104 -0.67 13.63 12.04
CA ASN A 104 -1.42 14.68 12.71
C ASN A 104 -0.58 15.31 13.84
N PRO A 105 0.44 16.12 13.51
CA PRO A 105 1.28 16.79 14.49
C PRO A 105 0.48 17.93 15.16
N HIS A 106 -0.35 17.59 16.14
CA HIS A 106 -1.08 18.48 17.05
C HIS A 106 -2.07 19.49 16.44
N GLU A 107 -3.36 19.22 16.64
CA GLU A 107 -4.33 20.28 16.97
C GLU A 107 -3.88 20.91 18.31
N HIS A 108 -3.31 22.11 18.27
CA HIS A 108 -3.21 22.94 19.47
C HIS A 108 -4.63 23.40 19.82
N LYS A 109 -5.27 22.76 20.80
CA LYS A 109 -6.44 23.37 21.44
C LYS A 109 -5.94 24.59 22.19
N GLU A 110 -6.21 25.77 21.64
CA GLU A 110 -6.12 27.03 22.37
C GLU A 110 -7.05 26.89 23.58
N ASN A 111 -6.48 26.61 24.75
CA ASN A 111 -7.20 26.77 26.01
C ASN A 111 -7.32 28.27 26.24
N ASN A 112 -8.42 28.87 25.76
CA ASN A 112 -8.87 30.18 26.21
C ASN A 112 -9.16 30.08 27.71
N HIS A 113 -8.15 30.34 28.53
CA HIS A 113 -8.32 30.67 29.93
C HIS A 113 -8.89 32.09 29.95
N ALA A 114 -10.22 32.19 30.02
CA ALA A 114 -10.88 33.46 30.23
C ALA A 114 -10.52 33.95 31.64
N ASP A 115 -9.89 35.12 31.68
CA ASP A 115 -9.60 35.90 32.88
C ASP A 115 -10.86 36.06 33.74
N PHE A 116 -10.74 35.74 35.03
CA PHE A 116 -11.64 36.16 36.10
C PHE A 116 -10.89 37.06 37.08
#